data_AF-A0A6N2M0Z5-F1
#
_entry.id   AF-A0A6N2M0Z5-F1
#
_cell.length_a   1.000
_cell.length_b   1.000
_cell.length_c   1.000
_cell.angle_alpha   90.00
_cell.angle_beta   90.00
_cell.angle_gamma   90.00
#
_symmetry.space_group_name_H-M   'P 1'
#
loop_
_entity.id
_entity.type
_entity.pdbx_description
1 polymer ?
#
loop_
_entity_poly.entity_id
_entity_poly.type
_entity_poly.pdbx_seq_one_letter_code
_entity_poly.pdbx_strand_id
1 'polypeptide(L)'
;MSGLRRPWSDNTPKEKQHTSTSPVSRSSSSSSSYPFSVEMSTAATATSPRRSIFLGVDVGTGSARAGLFDESGKLLGSDSSPIQIWKEGDCVEQSSTDIWHALCAAVKSACSLANVSGDEVTGMGFAATCSLVAVDADGSPVTVSWSGDSRRNVIVWMDHRAVKQAEKINSSNSPVLQYCGGALSPEMEPPKLLWVKENLPESWSMVFRWMDLSDWLSYSNWR
;
A
#
# COMPACT_ATOMS: atom_id res chain seq x y z
N MET A 1 -18.40 31.25 36.65
CA MET A 1 -19.43 30.19 36.71
C MET A 1 -18.85 28.97 35.99
N SER A 2 -18.01 28.14 36.61
CA SER A 2 -18.31 27.05 37.58
C SER A 2 -19.29 26.00 37.04
N GLY A 3 -18.80 24.77 36.84
CA GLY A 3 -19.61 23.57 36.57
C GLY A 3 -18.76 22.46 35.95
N LEU A 4 -17.82 21.86 36.69
CA LEU A 4 -17.95 20.62 37.50
C LEU A 4 -18.07 19.30 36.70
N ARG A 5 -17.01 18.50 36.83
CA ARG A 5 -16.86 17.08 36.48
C ARG A 5 -17.87 16.18 37.21
N ARG A 6 -18.25 15.05 36.60
CA ARG A 6 -18.32 13.72 37.26
C ARG A 6 -18.07 12.58 36.25
N PRO A 7 -17.29 11.54 36.62
CA PRO A 7 -17.08 10.34 35.81
C PRO A 7 -18.05 9.21 36.19
N TRP A 8 -18.35 8.32 35.25
CA TRP A 8 -19.12 7.09 35.51
C TRP A 8 -18.16 5.89 35.63
N SER A 9 -18.48 5.00 36.58
CA SER A 9 -17.66 3.92 37.13
C SER A 9 -17.95 2.56 36.51
N ASP A 10 -16.88 1.77 36.35
CA ASP A 10 -16.86 0.34 36.05
C ASP A 10 -17.65 -0.51 37.06
N ASN A 11 -18.41 -1.48 36.56
CA ASN A 11 -19.00 -2.56 37.35
C ASN A 11 -18.65 -3.92 36.72
N THR A 12 -17.60 -4.56 37.23
CA THR A 12 -17.26 -5.97 37.00
C THR A 12 -17.80 -6.83 38.15
N PRO A 13 -18.58 -7.90 37.89
CA PRO A 13 -18.94 -8.86 38.93
C PRO A 13 -17.84 -9.89 39.17
N LYS A 14 -17.52 -10.13 40.45
CA LYS A 14 -16.58 -11.15 40.94
C LYS A 14 -17.23 -12.54 41.01
N GLU A 15 -16.51 -13.52 40.51
CA GLU A 15 -16.75 -14.96 40.58
C GLU A 15 -16.58 -15.50 42.02
N LYS A 16 -17.48 -16.38 42.47
CA LYS A 16 -17.36 -17.11 43.74
C LYS A 16 -17.30 -18.61 43.49
N GLN A 17 -16.14 -19.17 43.80
CA GLN A 17 -15.89 -20.61 43.90
C GLN A 17 -16.61 -21.19 45.12
N HIS A 18 -17.26 -22.34 44.94
CA HIS A 18 -17.70 -23.20 46.04
C HIS A 18 -17.08 -24.58 45.87
N THR A 19 -16.16 -24.89 46.78
CA THR A 19 -15.65 -26.23 47.07
C THR A 19 -16.62 -26.95 48.02
N SER A 20 -16.96 -28.21 47.75
CA SER A 20 -17.38 -29.14 48.81
C SER A 20 -16.96 -30.57 48.49
N THR A 21 -16.63 -31.26 49.57
CA THR A 21 -15.88 -32.51 49.71
C THR A 21 -16.78 -33.76 49.75
N SER A 22 -16.15 -34.91 49.47
CA SER A 22 -16.64 -36.30 49.37
C SER A 22 -17.36 -36.87 50.62
N PRO A 23 -17.93 -38.11 50.58
CA PRO A 23 -17.10 -39.31 50.78
C PRO A 23 -17.48 -40.59 50.01
N VAL A 24 -16.52 -41.50 50.11
CA VAL A 24 -16.31 -42.82 49.53
C VAL A 24 -17.29 -43.90 50.03
N SER A 25 -17.65 -44.85 49.16
CA SER A 25 -18.10 -46.21 49.54
C SER A 25 -17.36 -47.29 48.73
N ARG A 26 -17.06 -48.41 49.41
CA ARG A 26 -16.11 -49.47 49.01
C ARG A 26 -16.77 -50.60 48.19
N SER A 27 -15.94 -51.16 47.28
CA SER A 27 -15.77 -52.56 46.84
C SER A 27 -17.01 -53.35 46.37
N SER A 28 -16.99 -54.14 45.29
CA SER A 28 -15.96 -55.07 44.81
C SER A 28 -16.36 -55.61 43.43
N SER A 29 -15.41 -55.78 42.50
CA SER A 29 -15.41 -56.91 41.56
C SER A 29 -14.08 -57.00 40.83
N SER A 30 -13.53 -58.21 40.84
CA SER A 30 -12.33 -58.61 40.12
C SER A 30 -12.62 -58.71 38.62
N SER A 31 -11.80 -58.07 37.79
CA SER A 31 -11.73 -58.41 36.36
C SER A 31 -10.30 -58.33 35.85
N SER A 32 -9.98 -59.38 35.10
CA SER A 32 -8.72 -59.70 34.43
C SER A 32 -8.12 -58.53 33.64
N SER A 33 -6.90 -58.13 33.99
CA SER A 33 -6.10 -57.14 33.26
C SER A 33 -5.38 -57.79 32.06
N TYR A 34 -5.90 -57.58 30.85
CA TYR A 34 -5.10 -57.64 29.63
C TYR A 34 -4.49 -56.25 29.40
N PRO A 35 -3.17 -56.11 29.13
CA PRO A 35 -2.63 -54.81 28.77
C PRO A 35 -3.04 -54.49 27.33
N PHE A 36 -4.01 -53.58 27.19
CA PHE A 36 -4.28 -52.92 25.91
C PHE A 36 -3.27 -51.77 25.77
N SER A 37 -2.24 -51.98 24.96
CA SER A 37 -1.30 -50.92 24.60
C SER A 37 -2.01 -49.91 23.71
N VAL A 38 -2.29 -48.72 24.25
CA VAL A 38 -2.70 -47.56 23.45
C VAL A 38 -1.43 -46.94 22.88
N GLU A 39 -1.14 -47.21 21.62
CA GLU A 39 -0.20 -46.37 20.86
C GLU A 39 -0.85 -44.99 20.66
N MET A 40 -0.39 -44.00 21.43
CA MET A 40 -0.59 -42.60 21.10
C MET A 40 0.23 -42.30 19.85
N SER A 41 -0.41 -42.40 18.68
CA SER A 41 0.12 -41.84 17.45
C SER A 41 0.19 -40.32 17.62
N THR A 42 1.40 -39.82 17.89
CA THR A 42 1.70 -38.40 17.71
C THR A 42 1.55 -38.12 16.23
N ALA A 43 0.41 -37.55 15.84
CA ALA A 43 0.24 -36.95 14.53
C ALA A 43 1.31 -35.86 14.41
N ALA A 44 2.41 -36.18 13.73
CA ALA A 44 3.32 -35.17 13.22
C ALA A 44 2.45 -34.28 12.33
N THR A 45 2.22 -33.05 12.75
CA THR A 45 1.59 -32.04 11.92
C THR A 45 2.49 -31.87 10.71
N ALA A 46 2.15 -32.55 9.61
CA ALA A 46 2.79 -32.32 8.34
C ALA A 46 2.49 -30.85 8.02
N THR A 47 3.49 -30.00 8.22
CA THR A 47 3.46 -28.64 7.68
C THR A 47 3.42 -28.81 6.18
N SER A 48 2.21 -28.71 5.62
CA SER A 48 2.03 -28.51 4.18
C SER A 48 3.01 -27.42 3.75
N PRO A 49 3.74 -27.62 2.63
CA PRO A 49 4.68 -26.62 2.16
C PRO A 49 3.95 -25.27 2.10
N ARG A 50 4.51 -24.24 2.74
CA ARG A 50 3.91 -22.90 2.69
C ARG A 50 3.80 -22.53 1.22
N ARG A 51 2.59 -22.21 0.79
CA ARG A 51 2.33 -21.76 -0.58
C ARG A 51 2.99 -20.40 -0.74
N SER A 52 3.96 -20.26 -1.65
CA SER A 52 4.53 -18.95 -1.95
C SER A 52 3.53 -18.15 -2.79
N ILE A 53 3.07 -17.03 -2.25
CA ILE A 53 2.20 -16.08 -2.92
C ILE A 53 2.98 -14.82 -3.26
N PHE A 54 2.73 -14.26 -4.45
CA PHE A 54 3.31 -13.01 -4.92
C PHE A 54 2.22 -11.98 -5.19
N LEU A 55 2.43 -10.75 -4.75
CA LEU A 55 1.54 -9.62 -5.00
C LEU A 55 2.07 -8.76 -6.15
N GLY A 56 1.31 -8.65 -7.23
CA GLY A 56 1.52 -7.66 -8.28
C GLY A 56 0.62 -6.45 -8.06
N VAL A 57 1.21 -5.26 -8.11
CA VAL A 57 0.51 -3.97 -8.04
C VAL A 57 0.69 -3.22 -9.35
N ASP A 58 -0.41 -2.67 -9.87
CA ASP A 58 -0.42 -1.83 -11.07
C ASP A 58 -1.23 -0.55 -10.81
N VAL A 59 -0.55 0.60 -10.79
CA VAL A 59 -1.15 1.92 -10.65
C VAL A 59 -1.26 2.57 -12.02
N GLY A 60 -2.42 2.39 -12.66
CA GLY A 60 -2.74 3.02 -13.93
C GLY A 60 -3.31 4.43 -13.75
N THR A 61 -3.68 5.05 -14.87
CA THR A 61 -4.22 6.43 -14.86
C THR A 61 -5.48 6.57 -14.00
N GLY A 62 -6.43 5.64 -14.08
CA GLY A 62 -7.74 5.76 -13.43
C GLY A 62 -7.97 4.87 -12.22
N SER A 63 -7.10 3.90 -11.96
CA SER A 63 -7.25 2.97 -10.85
C SER A 63 -5.95 2.32 -10.42
N ALA A 64 -5.87 1.98 -9.13
CA ALA A 64 -4.87 1.09 -8.57
C ALA A 64 -5.42 -0.34 -8.58
N ARG A 65 -4.59 -1.30 -8.97
CA ARG A 65 -4.97 -2.71 -9.11
C ARG A 65 -4.00 -3.58 -8.34
N ALA A 66 -4.53 -4.68 -7.79
CA ALA A 66 -3.76 -5.69 -7.10
C ALA A 66 -4.11 -7.07 -7.63
N GLY A 67 -3.13 -7.94 -7.78
CA GLY A 67 -3.31 -9.34 -8.16
C GLY A 67 -2.39 -10.24 -7.34
N LEU A 68 -2.93 -11.34 -6.82
CA LEU A 68 -2.17 -12.38 -6.13
C LEU A 68 -1.91 -13.56 -7.06
N PHE A 69 -0.68 -14.04 -7.09
CA PHE A 69 -0.23 -15.11 -7.96
C PHE A 69 0.48 -16.21 -7.16
N ASP A 70 0.36 -17.46 -7.59
CA ASP A 70 1.22 -18.54 -7.09
C ASP A 70 2.53 -18.65 -7.89
N GLU A 71 3.40 -19.58 -7.48
CA GLU A 71 4.72 -19.84 -8.10
C GLU A 71 4.66 -20.19 -9.58
N SER A 72 3.52 -20.65 -10.09
CA SER A 72 3.32 -20.95 -11.51
C SER A 72 2.89 -19.73 -12.33
N GLY A 73 2.68 -18.58 -11.68
CA GLY A 73 2.12 -17.38 -12.28
C GLY A 73 0.59 -17.41 -12.42
N LYS A 74 -0.10 -18.36 -11.77
CA LYS A 74 -1.57 -18.43 -11.81
C LYS A 74 -2.17 -17.33 -10.93
N LEU A 75 -3.08 -16.54 -11.50
CA LEU A 75 -3.85 -15.55 -10.76
C LEU A 75 -4.85 -16.23 -9.80
N LEU A 76 -4.83 -15.83 -8.54
CA LEU A 76 -5.64 -16.38 -7.45
C LEU A 76 -6.79 -15.47 -7.06
N GLY A 77 -6.55 -14.16 -7.13
CA GLY A 77 -7.53 -13.12 -6.86
C GLY A 77 -6.97 -11.77 -7.28
N SER A 78 -7.84 -10.89 -7.74
CA SER A 78 -7.48 -9.53 -8.14
C SER A 78 -8.64 -8.59 -7.89
N ASP A 79 -8.33 -7.34 -7.60
CA ASP A 79 -9.33 -6.28 -7.61
C ASP A 79 -8.70 -4.92 -7.96
N SER A 80 -9.53 -3.91 -8.10
CA SER A 80 -9.11 -2.54 -8.39
C SER A 80 -9.91 -1.51 -7.60
N SER A 81 -9.27 -0.38 -7.31
CA SER A 81 -9.91 0.78 -6.69
C SER A 81 -9.67 2.03 -7.56
N PRO A 82 -10.69 2.87 -7.78
CA PRO A 82 -10.53 4.09 -8.57
C PRO A 82 -9.58 5.08 -7.90
N ILE A 83 -8.90 5.89 -8.71
CA ILE A 83 -8.04 6.99 -8.28
C ILE A 83 -8.65 8.32 -8.74
N GLN A 84 -8.68 9.30 -7.85
CA GLN A 84 -9.13 10.65 -8.18
C GLN A 84 -8.16 11.33 -9.15
N ILE A 85 -8.68 11.96 -10.21
CA ILE A 85 -7.91 12.77 -11.16
C ILE A 85 -8.49 14.18 -11.20
N TRP A 86 -7.65 15.19 -11.06
CA TRP A 86 -8.01 16.57 -11.37
C TRP A 86 -7.45 16.94 -12.74
N LYS A 87 -8.29 17.49 -13.61
CA LYS A 87 -7.88 17.93 -14.96
C LYS A 87 -8.39 19.33 -15.23
N GLU A 88 -7.47 20.24 -15.52
CA GLU A 88 -7.71 21.65 -15.77
C GLU A 88 -6.86 22.10 -16.98
N GLY A 89 -7.46 22.15 -18.16
CA GLY A 89 -6.71 22.38 -19.41
C GLY A 89 -5.67 21.29 -19.65
N ASP A 90 -4.41 21.70 -19.80
CA ASP A 90 -3.26 20.81 -20.00
C ASP A 90 -2.69 20.26 -18.69
N CYS A 91 -3.18 20.74 -17.53
CA CYS A 91 -2.76 20.26 -16.22
C CYS A 91 -3.58 19.04 -15.81
N VAL A 92 -2.91 17.96 -15.45
CA VAL A 92 -3.49 16.70 -14.95
C VAL A 92 -2.76 16.30 -13.67
N GLU A 93 -3.52 16.19 -12.58
CA GLU A 93 -2.98 16.03 -11.24
C GLU A 93 -3.65 14.87 -10.51
N GLN A 94 -2.89 14.25 -9.61
CA GLN A 94 -3.33 13.18 -8.72
C GLN A 94 -2.82 13.41 -7.30
N SER A 95 -3.27 12.56 -6.39
CA SER A 95 -2.89 12.54 -4.98
C SER A 95 -2.18 11.24 -4.65
N SER A 96 -0.92 11.34 -4.21
CA SER A 96 -0.15 10.17 -3.77
C SER A 96 -0.83 9.46 -2.59
N THR A 97 -1.41 10.21 -1.65
CA THR A 97 -2.21 9.65 -0.54
C THR A 97 -3.44 8.88 -1.02
N ASP A 98 -4.18 9.42 -2.00
CA ASP A 98 -5.37 8.75 -2.52
C ASP A 98 -5.00 7.50 -3.33
N ILE A 99 -3.89 7.55 -4.08
CA ILE A 99 -3.31 6.40 -4.77
C ILE A 99 -2.97 5.28 -3.76
N TRP A 100 -2.32 5.62 -2.65
CA TRP A 100 -1.97 4.64 -1.61
C TRP A 100 -3.20 4.00 -0.96
N HIS A 101 -4.22 4.81 -0.65
CA HIS A 101 -5.48 4.31 -0.11
C HIS A 101 -6.21 3.39 -1.10
N ALA A 102 -6.27 3.78 -2.37
CA ALA A 102 -6.86 2.96 -3.43
C ALA A 102 -6.11 1.63 -3.58
N LEU A 103 -4.77 1.67 -3.53
CA LEU A 103 -3.96 0.47 -3.56
C LEU A 103 -4.25 -0.45 -2.37
N CYS A 104 -4.25 0.09 -1.16
CA CYS A 104 -4.58 -0.67 0.05
C CYS A 104 -5.97 -1.32 -0.02
N ALA A 105 -6.96 -0.64 -0.60
CA ALA A 105 -8.30 -1.19 -0.81
C ALA A 105 -8.28 -2.35 -1.83
N ALA A 106 -7.60 -2.17 -2.97
CA ALA A 106 -7.45 -3.20 -3.99
C ALA A 106 -6.74 -4.45 -3.45
N VAL A 107 -5.65 -4.28 -2.69
CA VAL A 107 -4.91 -5.39 -2.08
C VAL A 107 -5.78 -6.17 -1.09
N LYS A 108 -6.48 -5.48 -0.18
CA LYS A 108 -7.36 -6.14 0.79
C LYS A 108 -8.46 -6.95 0.12
N SER A 109 -9.06 -6.39 -0.94
CA SER A 109 -10.09 -7.09 -1.70
C SER A 109 -9.53 -8.29 -2.47
N ALA A 110 -8.38 -8.13 -3.13
CA ALA A 110 -7.70 -9.23 -3.83
C ALA A 110 -7.34 -10.39 -2.88
N CYS A 111 -6.83 -10.10 -1.67
CA CYS A 111 -6.59 -11.09 -0.62
C CYS A 111 -7.87 -11.82 -0.21
N SER A 112 -8.97 -11.08 0.00
CA SER A 112 -10.27 -11.66 0.35
C SER A 112 -10.80 -12.59 -0.74
N LEU A 113 -10.68 -12.19 -2.01
CA LEU A 113 -11.13 -12.98 -3.15
C LEU A 113 -10.28 -14.24 -3.36
N ALA A 114 -8.97 -14.16 -3.10
CA ALA A 114 -8.05 -15.29 -3.17
C ALA A 114 -8.13 -16.23 -1.96
N ASN A 115 -8.82 -15.82 -0.88
CA ASN A 115 -8.75 -16.46 0.44
C ASN A 115 -7.30 -16.66 0.91
N VAL A 116 -6.51 -15.59 0.80
CA VAL A 116 -5.09 -15.54 1.17
C VAL A 116 -4.90 -14.52 2.28
N SER A 117 -4.21 -14.91 3.35
CA SER A 117 -3.80 -13.98 4.40
C SER A 117 -2.55 -13.19 3.98
N GLY A 118 -2.40 -11.97 4.50
CA GLY A 118 -1.28 -11.09 4.15
C GLY A 118 0.10 -11.66 4.51
N ASP A 119 0.20 -12.54 5.51
CA ASP A 119 1.43 -13.21 5.92
C ASP A 119 1.84 -14.37 5.00
N GLU A 120 0.97 -14.77 4.06
CA GLU A 120 1.30 -15.73 3.00
C GLU A 120 1.98 -15.06 1.80
N VAL A 121 1.95 -13.72 1.70
CA VAL A 121 2.59 -12.97 0.61
C VAL A 121 4.10 -12.92 0.85
N THR A 122 4.85 -13.61 -0.01
CA THR A 122 6.31 -13.77 0.09
C THR A 122 7.10 -12.78 -0.75
N GLY A 123 6.45 -12.08 -1.68
CA GLY A 123 7.08 -11.06 -2.52
C GLY A 123 6.05 -10.11 -3.13
N MET A 124 6.51 -8.91 -3.47
CA MET A 124 5.68 -7.86 -4.06
C MET A 124 6.42 -7.16 -5.21
N GLY A 125 5.71 -6.81 -6.27
CA GLY A 125 6.20 -5.99 -7.36
C GLY A 125 5.25 -4.83 -7.65
N PHE A 126 5.81 -3.68 -8.03
CA PHE A 126 5.07 -2.47 -8.36
C PHE A 126 5.29 -2.06 -9.81
N ALA A 127 4.21 -1.72 -10.48
CA ALA A 127 4.20 -1.00 -11.74
C ALA A 127 3.29 0.23 -11.59
N ALA A 128 3.66 1.32 -12.24
CA ALA A 128 2.85 2.53 -12.25
C ALA A 128 3.06 3.31 -13.56
N THR A 129 2.16 4.23 -13.86
CA THR A 129 2.44 5.29 -14.84
C THR A 129 3.69 6.09 -14.44
N CYS A 130 4.44 6.59 -15.42
CA CYS A 130 5.55 7.52 -15.20
C CYS A 130 5.08 8.94 -14.82
N SER A 131 4.46 9.03 -13.65
CA SER A 131 3.95 10.27 -13.06
C SER A 131 4.93 10.79 -12.01
N LEU A 132 5.01 12.11 -11.83
CA LEU A 132 5.98 12.75 -10.94
C LEU A 132 5.38 13.02 -9.56
N VAL A 133 5.95 12.44 -8.51
CA VAL A 133 5.53 12.66 -7.12
C VAL A 133 6.46 13.66 -6.42
N ALA A 134 5.85 14.61 -5.71
CA ALA A 134 6.53 15.64 -4.91
C ALA A 134 6.27 15.46 -3.42
N VAL A 135 7.33 15.29 -2.62
CA VAL A 135 7.23 15.19 -1.14
C VAL A 135 8.34 15.96 -0.42
N ASP A 136 8.05 16.39 0.80
CA ASP A 136 9.01 17.05 1.69
C ASP A 136 9.96 16.04 2.36
N ALA A 137 10.78 16.52 3.30
CA ALA A 137 11.78 15.71 4.00
C ALA A 137 11.16 14.60 4.88
N ASP A 138 9.95 14.82 5.38
CA ASP A 138 9.20 13.86 6.21
C ASP A 138 8.35 12.90 5.36
N GLY A 139 8.30 13.12 4.04
CA GLY A 139 7.49 12.36 3.09
C GLY A 139 6.07 12.89 2.93
N SER A 140 5.77 14.09 3.46
CA SER A 140 4.45 14.70 3.31
C SER A 140 4.25 15.25 1.90
N PRO A 141 3.04 15.19 1.33
CA PRO A 141 2.72 15.76 0.03
C PRO A 141 3.04 17.26 -0.08
N VAL A 142 3.77 17.65 -1.12
CA VAL A 142 4.00 19.07 -1.47
C VAL A 142 3.26 19.38 -2.76
N THR A 143 2.46 20.45 -2.76
CA THR A 143 1.60 20.78 -3.91
C THR A 143 2.42 21.04 -5.18
N VAL A 144 1.98 20.47 -6.30
CA VAL A 144 2.43 20.79 -7.66
C VAL A 144 1.36 21.54 -8.45
N SER A 145 0.36 22.09 -7.74
CA SER A 145 -0.83 22.70 -8.31
C SER A 145 -0.88 24.19 -8.03
N TRP A 146 -1.40 24.98 -8.98
CA TRP A 146 -1.72 26.39 -8.76
C TRP A 146 -2.80 26.61 -7.70
N SER A 147 -3.61 25.59 -7.42
CA SER A 147 -4.62 25.63 -6.36
C SER A 147 -4.03 25.77 -4.95
N GLY A 148 -2.75 25.40 -4.76
CA GLY A 148 -2.12 25.31 -3.45
C GLY A 148 -2.58 24.11 -2.61
N ASP A 149 -3.49 23.26 -3.11
CA ASP A 149 -3.93 22.06 -2.41
C ASP A 149 -2.78 21.05 -2.34
N SER A 150 -2.28 20.78 -1.13
CA SER A 150 -1.17 19.85 -0.89
C SER A 150 -1.49 18.42 -1.28
N ARG A 151 -2.77 18.03 -1.38
CA ARG A 151 -3.16 16.71 -1.89
C ARG A 151 -2.83 16.55 -3.36
N ARG A 152 -2.76 17.64 -4.13
CA ARG A 152 -2.40 17.59 -5.54
C ARG A 152 -0.87 17.65 -5.67
N ASN A 153 -0.21 16.54 -5.34
CA ASN A 153 1.25 16.42 -5.30
C ASN A 153 1.83 15.48 -6.38
N VAL A 154 1.01 15.06 -7.33
CA VAL A 154 1.43 14.21 -8.45
C VAL A 154 1.13 14.91 -9.77
N ILE A 155 2.14 15.12 -10.61
CA ILE A 155 1.96 15.53 -12.02
C ILE A 155 1.81 14.26 -12.85
N VAL A 156 0.64 14.03 -13.43
CA VAL A 156 0.33 12.78 -14.14
C VAL A 156 1.15 12.67 -15.43
N TRP A 157 1.47 11.46 -15.87
CA TRP A 157 2.27 11.20 -17.07
C TRP A 157 1.79 12.01 -18.30
N MET A 158 0.47 12.03 -18.56
CA MET A 158 -0.17 12.72 -19.70
C MET A 158 -0.36 14.24 -19.51
N ASP A 159 0.24 14.85 -18.48
CA ASP A 159 0.20 16.30 -18.26
C ASP A 159 1.13 17.03 -19.26
N HIS A 160 0.61 18.06 -19.93
CA HIS A 160 1.34 18.83 -20.95
C HIS A 160 1.66 20.26 -20.52
N ARG A 161 1.60 20.60 -19.23
CA ARG A 161 1.93 21.95 -18.73
C ARG A 161 3.35 22.41 -19.10
N ALA A 162 4.26 21.45 -19.33
CA ALA A 162 5.69 21.67 -19.52
C ALA A 162 6.17 21.73 -20.98
N VAL A 163 5.28 21.97 -21.95
CA VAL A 163 5.64 22.07 -23.39
C VAL A 163 6.78 23.08 -23.63
N LYS A 164 6.69 24.29 -23.07
CA LYS A 164 7.71 25.33 -23.26
C LYS A 164 9.07 24.93 -22.67
N GLN A 165 9.06 24.19 -21.56
CA GLN A 165 10.26 23.69 -20.90
C GLN A 165 10.90 22.56 -21.71
N ALA A 166 10.10 21.67 -22.31
CA ALA A 166 10.59 20.65 -23.22
C ALA A 166 11.27 21.29 -24.44
N GLU A 167 10.64 22.27 -25.09
CA GLU A 167 11.23 23.04 -26.20
C GLU A 167 12.55 23.71 -25.81
N LYS A 168 12.58 24.37 -24.64
CA LYS A 168 13.78 25.00 -24.09
C LYS A 168 14.91 23.99 -23.87
N ILE A 169 14.62 22.83 -23.29
CA ILE A 169 15.62 21.77 -23.09
C ILE A 169 16.11 21.23 -24.44
N ASN A 170 15.21 20.97 -25.37
CA ASN A 170 15.55 20.45 -26.70
C ASN A 170 16.42 21.43 -27.50
N SER A 171 16.23 22.74 -27.32
CA SER A 171 17.05 23.77 -27.97
C SER A 171 18.52 23.79 -27.50
N SER A 172 18.84 23.14 -26.37
CA SER A 172 20.22 23.05 -25.86
C SER A 172 21.12 22.16 -26.69
N ASN A 173 20.56 21.28 -27.54
CA ASN A 173 21.30 20.26 -28.30
C ASN A 173 22.25 19.41 -27.42
N SER A 174 21.87 19.16 -26.16
CA SER A 174 22.65 18.33 -25.25
C SER A 174 22.84 16.91 -25.79
N PRO A 175 24.04 16.31 -25.70
CA PRO A 175 24.27 14.92 -26.12
C PRO A 175 23.37 13.90 -25.40
N VAL A 176 22.88 14.22 -24.20
CA VAL A 176 21.97 13.35 -23.43
C VAL A 176 20.65 13.10 -24.17
N LEU A 177 20.21 14.01 -25.04
CA LEU A 177 18.97 13.85 -25.80
C LEU A 177 18.99 12.63 -26.73
N GLN A 178 20.17 12.14 -27.12
CA GLN A 178 20.31 10.95 -27.95
C GLN A 178 19.78 9.68 -27.28
N TYR A 179 19.77 9.63 -25.94
CA TYR A 179 19.18 8.51 -25.18
C TYR A 179 17.65 8.53 -25.17
N CYS A 180 17.02 9.61 -25.66
CA CYS A 180 15.57 9.78 -25.73
C CYS A 180 15.07 9.92 -27.18
N GLY A 181 15.84 9.49 -28.18
CA GLY A 181 15.46 9.61 -29.59
C GLY A 181 15.63 11.02 -30.17
N GLY A 182 16.43 11.87 -29.52
CA GLY A 182 16.82 13.20 -30.02
C GLY A 182 16.04 14.37 -29.43
N ALA A 183 14.95 14.12 -28.69
CA ALA A 183 14.16 15.16 -28.03
C ALA A 183 13.44 14.61 -26.79
N LEU A 184 13.21 15.47 -25.80
CA LEU A 184 12.32 15.17 -24.67
C LEU A 184 10.88 15.53 -25.00
N SER A 185 9.96 14.65 -24.59
CA SER A 185 8.52 14.93 -24.51
C SER A 185 8.19 15.77 -23.27
N PRO A 186 7.18 16.66 -23.30
CA PRO A 186 6.68 17.32 -22.08
C PRO A 186 6.19 16.35 -20.99
N GLU A 187 5.87 15.11 -21.35
CA GLU A 187 5.44 14.05 -20.43
C GLU A 187 6.58 13.46 -19.59
N MET A 188 7.84 13.70 -19.99
CA MET A 188 9.01 13.23 -19.25
C MET A 188 9.29 14.11 -18.03
N GLU A 189 10.04 13.58 -17.06
CA GLU A 189 10.29 14.25 -15.78
C GLU A 189 11.08 15.57 -15.86
N PRO A 190 12.16 15.71 -16.66
CA PRO A 190 12.96 16.94 -16.64
C PRO A 190 12.18 18.20 -17.05
N PRO A 191 11.34 18.21 -18.11
CA PRO A 191 10.45 19.33 -18.41
C PRO A 191 9.51 19.69 -17.25
N LYS A 192 8.89 18.69 -16.60
CA LYS A 192 7.98 18.90 -15.46
C LYS A 192 8.71 19.54 -14.27
N LEU A 193 9.90 19.06 -13.94
CA LEU A 193 10.74 19.64 -12.88
C LEU A 193 11.11 21.10 -13.18
N LEU A 194 11.52 21.41 -14.42
CA LEU A 194 11.83 22.77 -14.82
C LEU A 194 10.58 23.66 -14.74
N TRP A 195 9.41 23.13 -15.11
CA TRP A 195 8.16 23.86 -15.02
C TRP A 195 7.85 24.24 -13.57
N VAL A 196 7.92 23.29 -12.63
CA VAL A 196 7.68 23.58 -11.20
C VAL A 196 8.67 24.61 -10.69
N LYS A 197 9.96 24.47 -11.03
CA LYS A 197 11.00 25.43 -10.61
C LYS A 197 10.70 26.87 -11.06
N GLU A 198 10.20 27.03 -12.28
CA GLU A 198 9.91 28.35 -12.87
C GLU A 198 8.57 28.93 -12.40
N ASN A 199 7.58 28.08 -12.12
CA ASN A 199 6.18 28.50 -11.90
C ASN A 199 5.73 28.40 -10.44
N LEU A 200 6.28 27.45 -9.68
CA LEU A 200 5.94 27.18 -8.28
C LEU A 200 7.22 27.20 -7.40
N PRO A 201 7.92 28.35 -7.31
CA PRO A 201 9.21 28.44 -6.61
C PRO A 201 9.12 28.09 -5.11
N GLU A 202 7.98 28.35 -4.48
CA GLU A 202 7.73 27.98 -3.08
C GLU A 202 7.70 26.45 -2.92
N SER A 203 6.86 25.76 -3.71
CA SER A 203 6.86 24.29 -3.76
C SER A 203 8.24 23.73 -4.09
N TRP A 204 8.94 24.28 -5.08
CA TRP A 204 10.28 23.85 -5.45
C TRP A 204 11.26 23.90 -4.27
N SER A 205 11.14 24.91 -3.41
CA SER A 205 11.99 25.05 -2.22
C SER A 205 11.61 24.12 -1.06
N MET A 206 10.35 23.70 -0.99
CA MET A 206 9.85 22.76 0.03
C MET A 206 10.09 21.30 -0.33
N VAL A 207 10.07 20.94 -1.62
CA VAL A 207 10.25 19.56 -2.05
C VAL A 207 11.65 19.07 -1.72
N PHE A 208 11.72 17.97 -0.97
CA PHE A 208 12.97 17.27 -0.68
C PHE A 208 13.21 16.13 -1.67
N ARG A 209 12.14 15.47 -2.14
CA ARG A 209 12.23 14.35 -3.09
C ARG A 209 11.24 14.50 -4.23
N TRP A 210 11.81 14.35 -5.43
CA TRP A 210 11.09 14.11 -6.67
C TRP A 210 11.29 12.65 -7.04
N MET A 211 10.20 11.92 -7.27
CA MET A 211 10.26 10.49 -7.59
C MET A 211 9.27 10.16 -8.71
N ASP A 212 9.64 9.22 -9.58
CA ASP A 212 8.65 8.55 -10.41
C ASP A 212 7.65 7.81 -9.51
N LEU A 213 6.40 7.70 -9.92
CA LEU A 213 5.35 7.07 -9.11
C LEU A 213 5.68 5.61 -8.77
N SER A 214 6.34 4.87 -9.66
CA SER A 214 6.77 3.49 -9.40
C SER A 214 7.83 3.42 -8.29
N ASP A 215 8.79 4.35 -8.30
CA ASP A 215 9.79 4.50 -7.24
C ASP A 215 9.15 4.94 -5.93
N TRP A 216 8.22 5.89 -5.97
CA TRP A 216 7.49 6.36 -4.79
C TRP A 216 6.73 5.22 -4.11
N LEU A 217 6.05 4.35 -4.86
CA LEU A 217 5.35 3.18 -4.30
C LEU A 217 6.31 2.23 -3.58
N SER A 218 7.49 1.99 -4.16
CA SER A 218 8.52 1.12 -3.57
C SER A 218 9.21 1.78 -2.37
N TYR A 219 9.36 3.12 -2.39
CA TYR A 219 9.96 3.91 -1.32
C TYR A 219 9.04 4.08 -0.12
N SER A 220 7.72 4.21 -0.35
CA SER A 220 6.70 4.58 0.66
C SER A 220 6.43 3.50 1.71
N ASN A 221 7.38 2.58 1.92
CA ASN A 221 7.35 1.50 2.90
C ASN A 221 6.98 1.96 4.33
N TRP A 222 5.82 1.46 4.77
CA TRP A 222 5.51 0.86 6.08
C TRP A 222 5.79 1.62 7.38
N ARG A 223 5.72 2.96 7.39
CA ARG A 223 5.54 3.69 8.67
C ARG A 223 4.09 3.72 9.11
#